data_AF-R6JUD8-F1
#
_entry.id   AF-R6JUD8-F1
#
_cell.length_a   1.000
_cell.length_b   1.000
_cell.length_c   1.000
_cell.angle_alpha   90.00
_cell.angle_beta   90.00
_cell.angle_gamma   90.00
#
_symmetry.space_group_name_H-M   'P 1'
#
loop_
_entity.id
_entity.type
_entity.pdbx_description
1 polymer ?
#
loop_
_entity_poly.entity_id
_entity_poly.type
_entity_poly.pdbx_seq_one_letter_code
_entity_poly.pdbx_strand_id
1 'polypeptide(L)' 'MGDFNQSKYINDFIKETYDTIKVQVPKGQKELIKEHAKKKGFKSVNEYMKDLIAQDMERTREKSSKTVNIGRDNIGTINM' A
#
# COMPACT_ATOMS: atom_id res chain seq x y z
N MET A 1 -16.54 -40.33 3.72
CA MET A 1 -16.25 -39.06 3.02
C MET A 1 -15.49 -38.19 4.00
N GLY A 2 -14.22 -37.88 3.73
CA GLY A 2 -13.46 -36.99 4.61
C GLY A 2 -14.00 -35.57 4.50
N ASP A 3 -14.31 -34.96 5.64
CA ASP A 3 -14.80 -33.58 5.72
C ASP A 3 -13.86 -32.64 4.95
N PHE A 4 -14.32 -32.17 3.78
CA PHE A 4 -13.63 -31.14 3.04
C PHE A 4 -13.62 -29.88 3.90
N ASN A 5 -12.48 -29.62 4.52
CA ASN A 5 -12.33 -28.51 5.45
C ASN A 5 -12.16 -27.22 4.67
N GLN A 6 -13.28 -26.66 4.18
CA GLN A 6 -13.35 -25.43 3.38
C GLN A 6 -12.54 -24.29 4.03
N SER A 7 -12.59 -24.18 5.35
CA SER A 7 -11.84 -23.19 6.13
C SER A 7 -10.32 -23.31 5.95
N LYS A 8 -9.79 -24.54 5.88
CA LYS A 8 -8.36 -24.78 5.66
C LYS A 8 -7.97 -24.38 4.25
N TYR A 9 -8.76 -24.78 3.26
CA TYR A 9 -8.54 -24.44 1.84
C TYR A 9 -8.56 -22.93 1.60
N ILE A 10 -9.54 -22.22 2.16
CA ILE A 10 -9.64 -20.75 2.03
C ILE A 10 -8.43 -20.07 2.67
N ASN A 11 -7.98 -20.54 3.83
CA ASN A 11 -6.83 -19.95 4.51
C ASN A 11 -5.51 -20.20 3.75
N ASP A 12 -5.34 -21.39 3.18
CA ASP A 12 -4.19 -21.72 2.32
C ASP A 12 -4.18 -20.84 1.07
N PHE A 13 -5.32 -20.76 0.37
CA PHE A 13 -5.47 -19.93 -0.81
C PHE A 13 -5.18 -18.45 -0.54
N ILE A 14 -5.66 -17.92 0.58
CA ILE A 14 -5.39 -16.53 0.98
C ILE A 14 -3.89 -16.32 1.23
N LYS A 15 -3.21 -17.27 1.89
CA LYS A 15 -1.77 -17.17 2.16
C LYS A 15 -0.92 -17.27 0.90
N GLU A 16 -1.31 -18.12 -0.04
CA GLU A 16 -0.57 -18.29 -1.30
C GLU A 16 -0.80 -17.12 -2.27
N THR A 17 -2.01 -16.54 -2.27
CA THR A 17 -2.42 -15.54 -3.28
C THR A 17 -2.20 -14.10 -2.79
N TYR A 18 -2.20 -13.85 -1.48
CA TYR A 18 -2.18 -12.50 -0.93
C TYR A 18 -1.22 -12.34 0.25
N ASP A 19 -0.37 -11.31 0.18
CA ASP A 19 0.36 -10.81 1.34
C ASP A 19 -0.59 -10.15 2.35
N THR A 20 -0.68 -10.74 3.54
CA THR A 20 -1.52 -10.23 4.63
C THR A 20 -0.72 -9.30 5.55
N ILE A 21 -1.10 -8.02 5.60
CA ILE A 21 -0.49 -7.03 6.49
C ILE A 21 -1.34 -6.89 7.76
N LYS A 22 -0.78 -7.27 8.92
CA LYS A 22 -1.42 -7.07 10.23
C LYS A 22 -0.98 -5.74 10.83
N VAL A 23 -1.88 -4.77 10.90
CA VAL A 23 -1.62 -3.45 11.49
C VAL A 23 -2.21 -3.38 12.90
N GLN A 24 -1.38 -3.00 13.88
CA GLN A 24 -1.83 -2.69 15.24
C GLN A 24 -2.01 -1.19 15.35
N VAL A 25 -3.22 -0.75 15.73
CA VAL A 25 -3.53 0.66 15.99
C VAL A 25 -4.02 0.81 17.42
N PRO A 26 -3.76 1.95 18.07
CA PRO A 26 -4.28 2.20 19.42
C PRO A 26 -5.81 2.15 19.45
N LYS A 27 -6.36 1.81 20.62
CA LYS A 27 -7.80 1.63 20.81
C LYS A 27 -8.53 2.94 20.47
N GLY A 28 -9.60 2.85 19.68
CA GLY A 28 -10.37 3.99 19.17
C GLY A 28 -9.90 4.53 17.82
N GLN A 29 -8.63 4.33 17.42
CA GLN A 29 -8.18 4.82 16.11
C GLN A 29 -8.77 4.05 14.93
N LYS A 30 -9.11 2.76 15.11
CA LYS A 30 -9.79 1.98 14.07
C LYS A 30 -11.10 2.64 13.61
N GLU A 31 -11.86 3.21 14.53
CA GLU A 31 -13.13 3.88 14.24
C GLU A 31 -12.89 5.20 13.51
N LEU A 32 -11.90 5.99 13.96
CA LEU A 32 -11.49 7.23 13.29
C LEU A 32 -11.05 6.97 11.84
N ILE A 33 -10.23 5.94 11.62
CA ILE A 33 -9.78 5.53 10.28
C ILE A 33 -10.98 5.10 9.43
N LYS A 34 -11.93 4.35 10.01
CA LYS A 34 -13.14 3.91 9.30
C LYS A 34 -14.02 5.09 8.90
N GLU A 35 -14.24 6.04 9.79
CA GLU A 35 -15.00 7.25 9.48
C GLU A 35 -14.29 8.09 8.42
N HIS A 36 -12.97 8.26 8.54
CA HIS A 36 -12.17 9.01 7.57
C HIS A 36 -12.19 8.35 6.18
N ALA A 37 -12.07 7.02 6.11
CA ALA A 37 -12.20 6.26 4.88
C ALA A 37 -13.58 6.46 4.23
N LYS A 38 -14.66 6.39 5.02
CA LYS A 38 -16.02 6.68 4.53
C LYS A 38 -16.18 8.11 4.03
N LYS A 39 -15.66 9.09 4.77
CA LYS A 39 -15.68 10.51 4.38
C LYS A 39 -14.95 10.76 3.06
N LYS A 40 -13.88 10.02 2.80
CA LYS A 40 -13.15 10.05 1.52
C LYS A 40 -13.81 9.23 0.39
N GLY A 41 -14.91 8.51 0.66
CA GLY A 41 -15.64 7.73 -0.34
C GLY A 41 -15.15 6.29 -0.53
N PHE A 42 -14.25 5.79 0.33
CA PHE A 42 -13.77 4.41 0.26
C PHE A 42 -14.78 3.42 0.81
N LYS A 43 -14.87 2.24 0.19
CA LYS A 43 -15.81 1.19 0.61
C LYS A 43 -15.39 0.50 1.89
N SER A 44 -14.09 0.50 2.19
CA SER A 44 -13.53 -0.19 3.36
C SER A 44 -12.19 0.40 3.78
N VAL A 45 -11.85 0.21 5.06
CA VAL A 45 -10.54 0.60 5.61
C VAL A 45 -9.39 -0.10 4.87
N ASN A 46 -9.58 -1.35 4.44
CA ASN A 46 -8.57 -2.08 3.68
C ASN A 46 -8.28 -1.45 2.31
N GLU A 47 -9.32 -1.01 1.60
CA GLU A 47 -9.18 -0.31 0.32
C GLU A 47 -8.49 1.04 0.52
N TYR A 48 -8.92 1.79 1.55
CA TYR A 48 -8.29 3.04 1.94
C TYR A 48 -6.80 2.88 2.27
N MET A 49 -6.42 1.85 3.02
CA MET A 49 -5.03 1.57 3.36
C MET A 49 -4.20 1.19 2.13
N LYS A 50 -4.72 0.33 1.25
CA LYS A 50 -4.05 -0.06 0.00
C LYS A 50 -3.80 1.15 -0.90
N ASP A 51 -4.80 2.00 -1.05
CA ASP A 51 -4.73 3.21 -1.86
C ASP A 51 -3.72 4.22 -1.29
N LEU A 52 -3.73 4.45 0.03
CA LEU A 52 -2.72 5.28 0.70
C LEU A 52 -1.30 4.75 0.49
N ILE A 53 -1.08 3.45 0.68
CA ILE A 53 0.24 2.83 0.49
C ILE A 53 0.68 2.98 -0.97
N ALA A 54 -0.21 2.75 -1.94
CA ALA A 54 0.10 2.91 -3.35
C ALA A 54 0.47 4.37 -3.70
N GLN A 55 -0.32 5.33 -3.23
CA GLN A 55 -0.04 6.77 -3.41
C GLN A 55 1.29 7.17 -2.78
N ASP A 56 1.61 6.68 -1.59
CA ASP A 56 2.87 6.99 -0.90
C ASP A 56 4.09 6.40 -1.64
N MET A 57 3.95 5.17 -2.13
CA MET A 57 4.96 4.50 -2.96
C MET A 57 5.16 5.21 -4.31
N GLU A 58 4.09 5.68 -4.94
CA GLU A 58 4.15 6.45 -6.19
C GLU A 58 4.81 7.83 -5.97
N ARG A 59 4.40 8.55 -4.94
CA ARG A 59 4.98 9.85 -4.58
C ARG A 59 6.47 9.77 -4.23
N THR A 60 6.92 8.63 -3.71
CA THR A 60 8.34 8.37 -3.43
C THR A 60 9.13 8.15 -4.72
N ARG A 61 8.54 7.51 -5.73
CA ARG A 61 9.16 7.33 -7.06
C ARG A 61 9.34 8.67 -7.79
N GLU A 62 8.36 9.57 -7.71
CA GLU A 62 8.41 10.87 -8.39
C GLU A 62 9.39 11.87 -7.74
N LYS A 63 9.79 11.66 -6.48
CA LYS A 63 10.82 12.50 -5.84
C LYS A 63 12.24 12.10 -6.22
N SER A 64 12.45 10.91 -6.80
CA SER A 64 13.76 10.47 -7.27
C SER A 64 14.14 11.06 -8.63
N SER A 65 13.19 11.64 -9.36
CA SER A 65 13.37 12.21 -10.71
C SER A 65 13.25 13.75 -10.73
N LYS A 66 13.68 14.42 -9.65
CA LYS A 66 13.80 15.88 -9.68
C LYS A 66 15.10 16.28 -10.37
N THR A 67 14.97 16.51 -11.68
CA THR A 67 15.99 17.04 -12.59
C THR A 67 16.69 18.26 -11.98
N VAL A 68 18.00 18.18 -11.77
CA VAL A 68 18.83 19.38 -11.55
C VAL A 68 19.21 19.90 -12.93
N ASN A 69 18.65 21.05 -13.32
CA ASN A 69 19.03 21.74 -14.54
C ASN A 69 20.38 22.45 -14.30
N ILE A 70 21.50 21.76 -14.54
CA ILE A 70 22.83 22.38 -14.52
C ILE A 70 22.99 23.21 -15.80
N GLY A 71 22.60 24.48 -15.70
CA GLY A 71 22.83 25.45 -16.74
C GLY A 71 24.30 25.86 -16.80
N ARG A 72 24.93 25.46 -17.93
CA ARG A 72 26.24 25.85 -18.48
C ARG A 72 27.45 25.21 -17.78
N ASP A 73 28.37 24.74 -18.63
CA ASP A 73 29.69 24.19 -18.32
C ASP A 73 29.76 22.98 -17.36
N ASN A 74 29.49 21.78 -17.90
CA ASN A 74 30.41 20.64 -17.93
C ASN A 74 29.65 19.36 -18.31
N ILE A 75 29.94 18.82 -19.49
CA ILE A 75 29.40 17.54 -19.97
C ILE A 75 30.19 16.43 -19.26
N GLY A 76 29.71 16.02 -18.09
CA GLY A 76 30.18 14.83 -17.39
C GLY A 76 29.06 13.82 -17.30
N THR A 77 29.13 12.75 -18.09
CA THR A 77 28.24 11.60 -17.94
C THR A 77 28.50 10.97 -16.57
N ILE A 78 27.48 10.93 -15.72
CA ILE A 78 27.48 10.07 -14.54
C ILE A 78 26.48 8.97 -14.83
N ASN A 79 27.00 7.74 -14.96
CA ASN A 79 26.21 6.54 -15.18
C ASN A 79 25.16 6.36 -14.07
N MET A 80 23.94 6.04 -14.49
CA MET A 80 22.81 5.67 -13.64
C MET A 80 23.04 4.33 -12.95
#